data_AF-A0A813DCR7-F1
#
_entry.id   AF-A0A813DCR7-F1
#
_cell.length_a   1.000
_cell.length_b   1.000
_cell.length_c   1.000
_cell.angle_alpha   90.00
_cell.angle_beta   90.00
_cell.angle_gamma   90.00
#
_symmetry.space_group_name_H-M   'P 1'
#
loop_
_entity.id
_entity.type
_entity.pdbx_description
1 polymer ?
#
loop_
_entity_poly.entity_id
_entity_poly.type
_entity_poly.pdbx_seq_one_letter_code
_entity_poly.pdbx_strand_id
1 'polypeptide(L)'
;MGGDSSAVASLLTEGVVQIVATDAAFAAIKDDGSVVTWGQWNRGGDSTAIATLLAEGVAQVCGNTGAFAARKSNGSVVTWGDAFFRFFLLAVAPLLATGVVHICATSVNAFAAFKANGSLVTWGSKFFGGDSSKVAPLLTEGVAQVCGTNTACAALLIDGSVVTWGNDEEGGDSSQVATLLTEGVVEVYNNYHAFVALKADGSVVSWGETSWTHWYTKHLSDVVQVCGAGGAFAAIRSGGSVVTWGDDWGGDSSEVAALLIEGVVQICGGEMAFAAIKADGSVVSWGDSRFGGDSSAVASLLTEG
;
A
#
# COMPACT_ATOMS: atom_id res chain seq x y z
N MET A 1 17.04 14.13 0.16
CA MET A 1 17.12 15.60 0.36
C MET A 1 15.78 16.09 0.86
N GLY A 2 15.62 16.37 2.16
CA GLY A 2 14.32 16.70 2.77
C GLY A 2 14.29 16.68 4.30
N GLY A 3 15.33 16.13 4.94
CA GLY A 3 15.38 15.95 6.39
C GLY A 3 15.85 17.14 7.23
N ASP A 4 16.16 18.29 6.63
CA ASP A 4 16.54 19.47 7.41
C ASP A 4 15.30 20.10 8.08
N SER A 5 15.20 19.91 9.39
CA SER A 5 14.11 20.44 10.23
C SER A 5 14.51 21.71 10.99
N SER A 6 15.68 22.30 10.72
CA SER A 6 16.19 23.46 11.47
C SER A 6 15.22 24.64 11.51
N ALA A 7 14.49 24.88 10.41
CA ALA A 7 13.49 25.94 10.30
C ALA A 7 12.27 25.75 11.21
N VAL A 8 12.00 24.52 11.65
CA VAL A 8 10.85 24.16 12.50
C VAL A 8 11.27 23.51 13.83
N ALA A 9 12.56 23.50 14.14
CA ALA A 9 13.10 22.74 15.27
C ALA A 9 12.44 23.10 16.61
N SER A 10 12.15 24.38 16.84
CA SER A 10 11.46 24.85 18.05
C SER A 10 10.02 24.39 18.17
N LEU A 11 9.37 24.00 17.07
CA LEU A 11 8.00 23.50 17.03
C LEU A 11 7.94 21.96 17.23
N LEU A 12 9.09 21.29 17.17
CA LEU A 12 9.23 19.83 17.26
C LEU A 12 9.81 19.37 18.60
N THR A 13 10.04 20.27 19.56
CA THR A 13 10.68 19.93 20.85
C THR A 13 9.79 19.12 21.78
N GLU A 14 8.46 19.19 21.61
CA GLU A 14 7.49 18.50 22.45
C GLU A 14 6.17 18.25 21.71
N GLY A 15 5.36 17.36 22.26
CA GLY A 15 4.00 17.07 21.80
C GLY A 15 3.91 16.30 20.48
N VAL A 16 5.01 15.97 19.81
CA VAL A 16 4.99 15.15 18.58
C VAL A 16 4.59 13.70 18.91
N VAL A 17 3.50 13.22 18.30
CA VAL A 17 2.98 11.86 18.51
C VAL A 17 3.20 10.94 17.31
N GLN A 18 3.32 11.50 16.10
CA GLN A 18 3.54 10.72 14.89
C GLN A 18 4.31 11.56 13.86
N ILE A 19 5.19 10.90 13.10
CA ILE A 19 5.85 11.48 11.92
C ILE A 19 5.44 10.66 10.69
N VAL A 20 5.09 11.36 9.62
CA VAL A 20 4.75 10.80 8.30
C VAL A 20 5.69 11.41 7.28
N ALA A 21 6.15 10.61 6.32
CA ALA A 21 7.08 11.05 5.28
C ALA A 21 6.48 10.88 3.88
N THR A 22 6.92 11.75 2.98
CA THR A 22 6.95 11.51 1.53
C THR A 22 8.41 11.27 1.12
N ASP A 23 8.70 11.15 -0.19
CA ASP A 23 10.08 10.97 -0.69
C ASP A 23 11.06 12.06 -0.22
N ALA A 24 10.56 13.27 0.06
CA ALA A 24 11.41 14.42 0.35
C ALA A 24 10.82 15.44 1.33
N ALA A 25 9.73 15.11 2.03
CA ALA A 25 9.13 15.97 3.04
C ALA A 25 8.62 15.14 4.22
N PHE A 26 8.38 15.83 5.34
CA PHE A 26 7.88 15.24 6.57
C PHE A 26 6.74 16.08 7.13
N ALA A 27 5.82 15.40 7.82
CA ALA A 27 4.75 16.01 8.60
C ALA A 27 4.74 15.37 10.00
N ALA A 28 4.83 16.20 11.03
CA ALA A 28 4.68 15.80 12.42
C ALA A 28 3.26 16.14 12.89
N ILE A 29 2.54 15.14 13.41
CA ILE A 29 1.27 15.34 14.11
C ILE A 29 1.59 15.53 15.58
N LYS A 30 0.99 16.56 16.19
CA LYS A 30 1.10 16.84 17.62
C LYS A 30 -0.11 16.33 18.42
N ASP A 31 0.06 16.16 19.73
CA ASP A 31 -0.96 15.73 20.68
C ASP A 31 -2.16 16.71 20.79
N ASP A 32 -1.90 17.99 20.54
CA ASP A 32 -2.92 19.05 20.38
C ASP A 32 -3.69 18.98 19.04
N GLY A 33 -3.33 18.04 18.16
CA GLY A 33 -3.93 17.85 16.84
C GLY A 33 -3.48 18.87 15.80
N SER A 34 -2.43 19.65 16.05
CA SER A 34 -1.78 20.49 15.04
C SER A 34 -0.76 19.70 14.21
N VAL A 35 -0.41 20.21 13.03
CA VAL A 35 0.59 19.59 12.14
C VAL A 35 1.70 20.58 11.78
N VAL A 36 2.95 20.12 11.88
CA VAL A 36 4.15 20.86 11.47
C VAL A 36 4.78 20.14 10.28
N THR A 37 5.09 20.85 9.20
CA THR A 37 5.69 20.27 7.99
C THR A 37 7.05 20.87 7.68
N TRP A 38 7.94 20.08 7.08
CA TRP A 38 9.24 20.53 6.58
C TRP A 38 9.74 19.67 5.42
N GLY A 39 10.81 20.12 4.76
CA GLY A 39 11.40 19.47 3.58
C GLY A 39 11.05 20.15 2.26
N GLN A 40 11.07 19.41 1.16
CA GLN A 40 10.82 19.98 -0.17
C GLN A 40 9.37 20.50 -0.30
N TRP A 41 9.23 21.77 -0.69
CA TRP A 41 7.95 22.47 -0.76
C TRP A 41 6.95 21.78 -1.69
N ASN A 42 7.41 21.31 -2.87
CA ASN A 42 6.60 20.63 -3.87
C ASN A 42 6.30 19.16 -3.53
N ARG A 43 6.78 18.67 -2.38
CA ARG A 43 6.55 17.32 -1.87
C ARG A 43 5.76 17.32 -0.55
N GLY A 44 5.21 18.47 -0.16
CA GLY A 44 4.42 18.63 1.06
C GLY A 44 5.14 19.33 2.21
N GLY A 45 6.39 19.76 2.03
CA GLY A 45 7.15 20.48 3.06
C GLY A 45 6.59 21.86 3.37
N ASP A 46 5.93 22.50 2.40
CA ASP A 46 5.25 23.79 2.57
C ASP A 46 3.73 23.57 2.71
N SER A 47 3.21 23.85 3.90
CA SER A 47 1.78 23.81 4.24
C SER A 47 1.20 25.19 4.55
N THR A 48 1.93 26.28 4.28
CA THR A 48 1.54 27.66 4.67
C THR A 48 0.17 28.05 4.14
N ALA A 49 -0.17 27.64 2.91
CA ALA A 49 -1.47 27.92 2.29
C ALA A 49 -2.68 27.29 3.02
N ILE A 50 -2.45 26.27 3.86
CA ILE A 50 -3.48 25.57 4.62
C ILE A 50 -3.17 25.51 6.12
N ALA A 51 -2.27 26.35 6.62
CA ALA A 51 -1.80 26.32 8.00
C ALA A 51 -2.96 26.43 9.02
N THR A 52 -3.99 27.24 8.71
CA THR A 52 -5.19 27.35 9.56
C THR A 52 -6.01 26.07 9.63
N LEU A 53 -6.03 25.28 8.55
CA LEU A 53 -6.73 24.00 8.52
C LEU A 53 -5.98 22.92 9.31
N LEU A 54 -4.66 23.06 9.42
CA LEU A 54 -3.74 22.17 10.14
C LEU A 54 -3.41 22.63 11.56
N ALA A 55 -3.94 23.76 12.02
CA ALA A 55 -3.62 24.33 13.33
C ALA A 55 -4.19 23.51 14.50
N GLU A 56 -5.24 22.72 14.26
CA GLU A 56 -5.87 21.88 15.28
C GLU A 56 -6.76 20.80 14.67
N GLY A 57 -7.06 19.79 15.49
CA GLY A 57 -8.08 18.79 15.21
C GLY A 57 -7.72 17.80 14.11
N VAL A 58 -6.45 17.70 13.70
CA VAL A 58 -5.95 16.63 12.83
C VAL A 58 -5.85 15.34 13.64
N ALA A 59 -6.47 14.27 13.14
CA ALA A 59 -6.51 12.97 13.80
C ALA A 59 -5.67 11.91 13.08
N GLN A 60 -5.35 12.12 11.81
CA GLN A 60 -4.53 11.21 11.02
C GLN A 60 -3.87 11.97 9.87
N VAL A 61 -2.62 11.62 9.54
CA VAL A 61 -1.95 12.04 8.30
C VAL A 61 -1.45 10.79 7.58
N CYS A 62 -1.55 10.78 6.25
CA CYS A 62 -0.86 9.81 5.39
C CYS A 62 -0.14 10.56 4.27
N GLY A 63 0.95 9.98 3.77
CA GLY A 63 1.76 10.52 2.68
C GLY A 63 1.84 9.54 1.52
N ASN A 64 1.89 10.07 0.30
CA ASN A 64 2.39 9.34 -0.87
C ASN A 64 3.72 9.98 -1.31
N THR A 65 4.21 9.70 -2.52
CA THR A 65 5.53 10.22 -2.96
C THR A 65 5.60 11.74 -3.09
N GLY A 66 4.46 12.42 -3.28
CA GLY A 66 4.41 13.85 -3.62
C GLY A 66 3.55 14.72 -2.72
N ALA A 67 2.70 14.12 -1.88
CA ALA A 67 1.69 14.85 -1.14
C ALA A 67 1.34 14.18 0.18
N PHE A 68 0.66 14.95 1.02
CA PHE A 68 0.03 14.49 2.25
C PHE A 68 -1.49 14.68 2.17
N ALA A 69 -2.19 13.83 2.90
CA ALA A 69 -3.58 13.99 3.26
C ALA A 69 -3.73 13.95 4.77
N ALA A 70 -4.55 14.84 5.33
CA ALA A 70 -4.90 14.87 6.74
C ALA A 70 -6.41 14.70 6.93
N ARG A 71 -6.78 13.76 7.79
CA ARG A 71 -8.16 13.60 8.26
C ARG A 71 -8.31 14.36 9.56
N LYS A 72 -9.31 15.24 9.61
CA LYS A 72 -9.69 15.97 10.82
C LYS A 72 -10.69 15.17 11.66
N SER A 73 -10.75 15.48 12.95
CA SER A 73 -11.64 14.83 13.93
C SER A 73 -13.13 15.01 13.62
N ASN A 74 -13.50 16.06 12.88
CA ASN A 74 -14.85 16.28 12.34
C ASN A 74 -15.17 15.43 11.10
N GLY A 75 -14.22 14.60 10.63
CA GLY A 75 -14.35 13.74 9.47
C GLY A 75 -14.13 14.43 8.12
N SER A 76 -13.62 15.67 8.08
CA SER A 76 -13.19 16.33 6.83
C SER A 76 -11.76 15.93 6.45
N VAL A 77 -11.43 15.95 5.16
CA VAL A 77 -10.06 15.72 4.68
C VAL A 77 -9.50 16.97 4.01
N VAL A 78 -8.22 17.25 4.27
CA VAL A 78 -7.43 18.28 3.57
C VAL A 78 -6.18 17.66 2.97
N THR A 79 -5.75 18.12 1.81
CA THR A 79 -4.51 17.64 1.17
C THR A 79 -3.61 18.80 0.75
N TRP A 80 -2.30 18.54 0.73
CA TRP A 80 -1.28 19.50 0.31
C TRP A 80 -0.04 18.77 -0.22
N GLY A 81 0.88 19.53 -0.79
CA GLY A 81 2.05 19.03 -1.51
C GLY A 81 1.96 19.38 -2.98
N ASP A 82 2.32 18.44 -3.85
CA ASP A 82 2.38 18.66 -5.30
C ASP A 82 1.09 19.35 -5.80
N ALA A 83 1.29 20.43 -6.55
CA ALA A 83 0.24 21.27 -7.10
C ALA A 83 -0.79 20.47 -7.93
N PHE A 84 -0.39 19.35 -8.53
CA PHE A 84 -1.31 18.44 -9.23
C PHE A 84 -2.45 17.95 -8.33
N PHE A 85 -2.24 17.71 -7.03
CA PHE A 85 -3.30 17.22 -6.14
C PHE A 85 -4.37 18.26 -5.82
N ARG A 86 -4.03 19.55 -5.84
CA ARG A 86 -5.00 20.62 -5.57
C ARG A 86 -6.10 20.65 -6.63
N PHE A 87 -5.77 20.34 -7.88
CA PHE A 87 -6.74 20.27 -8.97
C PHE A 87 -7.72 19.09 -8.80
N PHE A 88 -7.21 17.92 -8.45
CA PHE A 88 -8.04 16.72 -8.29
C PHE A 88 -8.93 16.76 -7.04
N LEU A 89 -8.47 17.39 -5.94
CA LEU A 89 -9.28 17.54 -4.74
C LEU A 89 -10.56 18.32 -5.00
N LEU A 90 -10.56 19.31 -5.89
CA LEU A 90 -11.75 20.12 -6.18
C LEU A 90 -12.95 19.29 -6.65
N ALA A 91 -12.71 18.20 -7.40
CA ALA A 91 -13.77 17.34 -7.90
C ALA A 91 -14.44 16.51 -6.79
N VAL A 92 -13.70 16.14 -5.75
CA VAL A 92 -14.17 15.25 -4.66
C VAL A 92 -14.35 15.96 -3.32
N ALA A 93 -14.00 17.24 -3.21
CA ALA A 93 -14.05 18.01 -1.96
C ALA A 93 -15.42 17.91 -1.23
N PRO A 94 -16.58 17.95 -1.92
CA PRO A 94 -17.87 17.75 -1.24
C PRO A 94 -18.01 16.36 -0.60
N LEU A 95 -17.45 15.33 -1.24
CA LEU A 95 -17.49 13.95 -0.74
C LEU A 95 -16.57 13.76 0.47
N LEU A 96 -15.54 14.58 0.60
CA LEU A 96 -14.54 14.53 1.68
C LEU A 96 -14.78 15.59 2.78
N ALA A 97 -15.89 16.31 2.71
CA ALA A 97 -16.20 17.37 3.68
C ALA A 97 -16.56 16.83 5.07
N THR A 98 -17.13 15.63 5.15
CA THR A 98 -17.52 14.99 6.42
C THR A 98 -17.55 13.46 6.30
N GLY A 99 -17.58 12.79 7.46
CA GLY A 99 -17.86 11.36 7.56
C GLY A 99 -16.69 10.45 7.19
N VAL A 100 -15.49 10.98 6.97
CA VAL A 100 -14.28 10.18 6.77
C VAL A 100 -13.75 9.67 8.12
N VAL A 101 -13.51 8.36 8.21
CA VAL A 101 -13.02 7.68 9.43
C VAL A 101 -11.57 7.24 9.31
N HIS A 102 -11.09 7.01 8.09
CA HIS A 102 -9.71 6.60 7.82
C HIS A 102 -9.27 7.07 6.44
N ILE A 103 -7.99 7.42 6.30
CA ILE A 103 -7.34 7.75 5.02
C ILE A 103 -6.06 6.93 4.83
N CYS A 104 -5.74 6.60 3.58
CA CYS A 104 -4.49 5.93 3.22
C CYS A 104 -4.01 6.40 1.84
N ALA A 105 -2.72 6.24 1.57
CA ALA A 105 -2.20 6.31 0.20
C ALA A 105 -2.49 4.97 -0.47
N THR A 106 -2.94 5.00 -1.73
CA THR A 106 -3.17 3.78 -2.51
C THR A 106 -2.07 3.54 -3.53
N SER A 107 -1.44 4.60 -4.03
CA SER A 107 -0.36 4.53 -5.01
C SER A 107 0.57 5.75 -4.86
N VAL A 108 1.57 5.81 -5.74
CA VAL A 108 2.53 6.91 -5.87
C VAL A 108 1.85 8.28 -5.85
N ASN A 109 0.67 8.41 -6.48
CA ASN A 109 -0.03 9.67 -6.70
C ASN A 109 -1.54 9.64 -6.42
N ALA A 110 -2.01 8.77 -5.52
CA ALA A 110 -3.41 8.70 -5.14
C ALA A 110 -3.61 8.40 -3.64
N PHE A 111 -4.80 8.76 -3.17
CA PHE A 111 -5.28 8.52 -1.82
C PHE A 111 -6.67 7.91 -1.85
N ALA A 112 -7.04 7.27 -0.75
CA ALA A 112 -8.38 6.80 -0.48
C ALA A 112 -8.86 7.24 0.91
N ALA A 113 -10.18 7.39 1.03
CA ALA A 113 -10.88 7.72 2.26
C ALA A 113 -12.00 6.71 2.50
N PHE A 114 -11.93 6.03 3.63
CA PHE A 114 -13.02 5.21 4.15
C PHE A 114 -13.97 6.11 4.91
N LYS A 115 -15.25 5.98 4.61
CA LYS A 115 -16.32 6.73 5.26
C LYS A 115 -17.04 5.88 6.30
N ALA A 116 -17.65 6.53 7.28
CA ALA A 116 -18.37 5.88 8.38
C ALA A 116 -19.55 5.00 7.93
N ASN A 117 -20.12 5.29 6.75
CA ASN A 117 -21.16 4.49 6.12
C ASN A 117 -20.60 3.27 5.34
N GLY A 118 -19.29 3.02 5.39
CA GLY A 118 -18.63 1.93 4.67
C GLY A 118 -18.28 2.24 3.22
N SER A 119 -18.57 3.44 2.70
CA SER A 119 -18.22 3.82 1.33
C SER A 119 -16.74 4.18 1.20
N LEU A 120 -16.18 4.06 0.00
CA LEU A 120 -14.82 4.49 -0.34
C LEU A 120 -14.82 5.60 -1.39
N VAL A 121 -13.99 6.63 -1.18
CA VAL A 121 -13.72 7.68 -2.18
C VAL A 121 -12.22 7.75 -2.43
N THR A 122 -11.81 7.78 -3.68
CA THR A 122 -10.40 8.06 -4.05
C THR A 122 -10.24 9.42 -4.69
N TRP A 123 -9.03 9.95 -4.58
CA TRP A 123 -8.62 11.18 -5.27
C TRP A 123 -7.13 11.18 -5.57
N GLY A 124 -6.73 12.03 -6.50
CA GLY A 124 -5.36 12.12 -7.01
C GLY A 124 -5.35 11.94 -8.51
N SER A 125 -4.20 11.52 -9.05
CA SER A 125 -4.09 11.35 -10.50
C SER A 125 -4.93 10.17 -10.97
N LYS A 126 -5.78 10.40 -11.99
CA LYS A 126 -6.59 9.35 -12.63
C LYS A 126 -5.75 8.20 -13.20
N PHE A 127 -4.51 8.49 -13.61
CA PHE A 127 -3.57 7.50 -14.13
C PHE A 127 -2.92 6.67 -13.01
N PHE A 128 -3.21 6.98 -11.74
CA PHE A 128 -2.63 6.34 -10.56
C PHE A 128 -3.72 5.78 -9.64
N GLY A 129 -4.89 5.45 -10.17
CA GLY A 129 -6.03 4.94 -9.37
C GLY A 129 -6.77 6.02 -8.55
N GLY A 130 -6.45 7.30 -8.74
CA GLY A 130 -7.07 8.42 -8.02
C GLY A 130 -8.48 8.79 -8.46
N ASP A 131 -9.07 8.09 -9.44
CA ASP A 131 -10.44 8.35 -9.90
C ASP A 131 -11.27 7.05 -9.89
N SER A 132 -12.06 6.87 -8.83
CA SER A 132 -13.00 5.77 -8.70
C SER A 132 -14.41 6.09 -9.22
N SER A 133 -14.63 7.23 -9.89
CA SER A 133 -15.98 7.70 -10.25
C SER A 133 -16.76 6.70 -11.11
N LYS A 134 -16.09 5.96 -12.00
CA LYS A 134 -16.70 4.92 -12.84
C LYS A 134 -17.21 3.71 -12.05
N VAL A 135 -16.61 3.42 -10.89
CA VAL A 135 -16.96 2.29 -10.03
C VAL A 135 -17.63 2.73 -8.72
N ALA A 136 -17.88 4.03 -8.54
CA ALA A 136 -18.50 4.59 -7.34
C ALA A 136 -19.81 3.91 -6.92
N PRO A 137 -20.72 3.47 -7.83
CA PRO A 137 -21.92 2.73 -7.45
C PRO A 137 -21.65 1.38 -6.78
N LEU A 138 -20.44 0.82 -6.92
CA LEU A 138 -20.02 -0.45 -6.30
C LEU A 138 -19.24 -0.23 -4.99
N LEU A 139 -18.92 1.03 -4.65
CA LEU A 139 -18.12 1.40 -3.48
C LEU A 139 -18.95 2.19 -2.44
N THR A 140 -20.26 2.00 -2.42
CA THR A 140 -21.21 2.76 -1.60
C THR A 140 -21.28 2.29 -0.14
N GLU A 141 -20.89 1.05 0.12
CA GLU A 141 -20.84 0.45 1.45
C GLU A 141 -19.92 -0.78 1.47
N GLY A 142 -19.61 -1.28 2.66
CA GLY A 142 -18.96 -2.59 2.82
C GLY A 142 -17.52 -2.68 2.33
N VAL A 143 -16.81 -1.58 2.08
CA VAL A 143 -15.39 -1.66 1.68
C VAL A 143 -14.53 -2.03 2.88
N ALA A 144 -13.89 -3.20 2.83
CA ALA A 144 -13.06 -3.76 3.90
C ALA A 144 -11.58 -3.41 3.73
N GLN A 145 -11.09 -3.36 2.49
CA GLN A 145 -9.69 -3.08 2.17
C GLN A 145 -9.59 -2.32 0.85
N VAL A 146 -8.56 -1.48 0.70
CA VAL A 146 -8.14 -0.92 -0.58
C VAL A 146 -6.62 -1.04 -0.71
N CYS A 147 -6.17 -1.50 -1.86
CA CYS A 147 -4.77 -1.60 -2.23
C CYS A 147 -4.57 -0.96 -3.61
N GLY A 148 -3.35 -0.55 -3.92
CA GLY A 148 -3.03 -0.06 -5.25
C GLY A 148 -1.65 -0.48 -5.72
N THR A 149 -1.57 -0.73 -7.02
CA THR A 149 -0.31 -0.81 -7.76
C THR A 149 0.20 0.61 -7.99
N ASN A 150 1.23 0.77 -8.83
CA ASN A 150 1.64 2.10 -9.24
C ASN A 150 0.51 2.84 -9.95
N THR A 151 -0.25 2.17 -10.82
CA THR A 151 -1.25 2.85 -11.66
C THR A 151 -2.72 2.40 -11.52
N ALA A 152 -3.01 1.37 -10.72
CA ALA A 152 -4.36 0.84 -10.50
C ALA A 152 -4.69 0.64 -9.02
N CYS A 153 -5.95 0.36 -8.73
CA CYS A 153 -6.46 0.09 -7.39
C CYS A 153 -7.46 -1.07 -7.41
N ALA A 154 -7.51 -1.80 -6.30
CA ALA A 154 -8.46 -2.85 -6.01
C ALA A 154 -9.06 -2.64 -4.62
N ALA A 155 -10.37 -2.75 -4.50
CA ALA A 155 -11.10 -2.74 -3.24
C ALA A 155 -11.69 -4.12 -2.97
N LEU A 156 -11.45 -4.66 -1.78
CA LEU A 156 -12.15 -5.83 -1.27
C LEU A 156 -13.40 -5.37 -0.51
N LEU A 157 -14.54 -5.93 -0.86
CA LEU A 157 -15.80 -5.73 -0.15
C LEU A 157 -16.00 -6.81 0.92
N ILE A 158 -16.83 -6.52 1.91
CA ILE A 158 -17.11 -7.39 3.06
C ILE A 158 -17.83 -8.69 2.67
N ASP A 159 -18.46 -8.70 1.49
CA ASP A 159 -19.07 -9.90 0.90
C ASP A 159 -18.03 -10.81 0.21
N GLY A 160 -16.76 -10.40 0.19
CA GLY A 160 -15.66 -11.14 -0.43
C GLY A 160 -15.55 -10.93 -1.94
N SER A 161 -16.24 -9.94 -2.51
CA SER A 161 -16.05 -9.51 -3.89
C SER A 161 -14.96 -8.45 -4.05
N VAL A 162 -14.37 -8.33 -5.24
CA VAL A 162 -13.32 -7.35 -5.54
C VAL A 162 -13.74 -6.41 -6.66
N VAL A 163 -13.56 -5.11 -6.46
CA VAL A 163 -13.81 -4.05 -7.44
C VAL A 163 -12.46 -3.42 -7.84
N THR A 164 -12.20 -3.29 -9.14
CA THR A 164 -10.93 -2.74 -9.66
C THR A 164 -11.15 -1.49 -10.52
N TRP A 165 -10.17 -0.59 -10.53
CA TRP A 165 -10.16 0.60 -11.39
C TRP A 165 -8.73 1.13 -11.60
N GLY A 166 -8.54 2.01 -12.58
CA GLY A 166 -7.24 2.62 -12.89
C GLY A 166 -6.71 2.15 -14.25
N ASN A 167 -5.40 1.97 -14.37
CA ASN A 167 -4.77 1.46 -15.59
C ASN A 167 -5.13 -0.02 -15.83
N ASP A 168 -5.68 -0.32 -17.00
CA ASP A 168 -6.12 -1.67 -17.37
C ASP A 168 -4.96 -2.69 -17.33
N GLU A 169 -3.78 -2.32 -17.81
CA GLU A 169 -2.60 -3.22 -17.91
C GLU A 169 -1.99 -3.55 -16.55
N GLU A 170 -2.11 -2.67 -15.56
CA GLU A 170 -1.62 -2.89 -14.19
C GLU A 170 -2.72 -3.34 -13.20
N GLY A 171 -3.80 -3.93 -13.73
CA GLY A 171 -4.83 -4.60 -12.93
C GLY A 171 -6.08 -3.78 -12.64
N GLY A 172 -6.24 -2.63 -13.29
CA GLY A 172 -7.50 -1.89 -13.31
C GLY A 172 -8.61 -2.67 -14.02
N ASP A 173 -8.26 -3.45 -15.05
CA ASP A 173 -9.15 -4.40 -15.71
C ASP A 173 -8.94 -5.81 -15.14
N SER A 174 -9.97 -6.32 -14.46
CA SER A 174 -10.02 -7.67 -13.90
C SER A 174 -10.97 -8.60 -14.67
N SER A 175 -11.44 -8.19 -15.87
CA SER A 175 -12.46 -8.91 -16.65
C SER A 175 -12.11 -10.37 -16.93
N GLN A 176 -10.83 -10.68 -17.12
CA GLN A 176 -10.36 -12.05 -17.37
C GLN A 176 -10.51 -12.99 -16.16
N VAL A 177 -10.57 -12.43 -14.95
CA VAL A 177 -10.70 -13.18 -13.69
C VAL A 177 -11.97 -12.80 -12.91
N ALA A 178 -12.86 -12.00 -13.50
CA ALA A 178 -14.01 -11.42 -12.80
C ALA A 178 -14.89 -12.46 -12.11
N THR A 179 -15.11 -13.62 -12.74
CA THR A 179 -15.92 -14.71 -12.16
C THR A 179 -15.29 -15.35 -10.93
N LEU A 180 -13.98 -15.19 -10.73
CA LEU A 180 -13.25 -15.72 -9.56
C LEU A 180 -13.22 -14.70 -8.40
N LEU A 181 -13.57 -13.44 -8.68
CA LEU A 181 -13.53 -12.30 -7.77
C LEU A 181 -14.91 -11.85 -7.28
N THR A 182 -15.96 -12.64 -7.52
CA THR A 182 -17.33 -12.30 -7.09
C THR A 182 -17.62 -12.62 -5.63
N GLU A 183 -16.84 -13.51 -5.02
CA GLU A 183 -17.02 -13.93 -3.62
C GLU A 183 -15.81 -14.72 -3.10
N GLY A 184 -15.73 -14.84 -1.78
CA GLY A 184 -14.79 -15.72 -1.09
C GLY A 184 -13.35 -15.21 -1.03
N VAL A 185 -13.07 -14.00 -1.51
CA VAL A 185 -11.80 -13.31 -1.27
C VAL A 185 -11.76 -12.84 0.18
N VAL A 186 -10.65 -13.10 0.87
CA VAL A 186 -10.43 -12.68 2.27
C VAL A 186 -9.40 -11.56 2.38
N GLU A 187 -8.51 -11.45 1.39
CA GLU A 187 -7.48 -10.40 1.37
C GLU A 187 -6.99 -10.16 -0.06
N VAL A 188 -6.63 -8.92 -0.36
CA VAL A 188 -5.99 -8.54 -1.62
C VAL A 188 -4.59 -8.02 -1.36
N TYR A 189 -3.62 -8.52 -2.11
CA TYR A 189 -2.23 -8.10 -2.08
C TYR A 189 -1.88 -7.43 -3.40
N ASN A 190 -0.86 -6.58 -3.38
CA ASN A 190 -0.35 -5.90 -4.56
C ASN A 190 1.17 -5.93 -4.59
N ASN A 191 1.72 -5.79 -5.80
CA ASN A 191 3.09 -5.35 -6.02
C ASN A 191 3.03 -4.04 -6.84
N TYR A 192 4.07 -3.68 -7.58
CA TYR A 192 4.06 -2.46 -8.40
C TYR A 192 3.14 -2.50 -9.62
N HIS A 193 2.79 -3.68 -10.15
CA HIS A 193 2.14 -3.83 -11.45
C HIS A 193 0.97 -4.82 -11.47
N ALA A 194 0.74 -5.56 -10.39
CA ALA A 194 -0.26 -6.62 -10.33
C ALA A 194 -0.86 -6.77 -8.93
N PHE A 195 -1.96 -7.53 -8.88
CA PHE A 195 -2.67 -7.88 -7.66
C PHE A 195 -2.78 -9.40 -7.51
N VAL A 196 -2.99 -9.84 -6.27
CA VAL A 196 -3.29 -11.22 -5.89
C VAL A 196 -4.42 -11.20 -4.85
N ALA A 197 -5.53 -11.88 -5.14
CA ALA A 197 -6.59 -12.13 -4.18
C ALA A 197 -6.35 -13.50 -3.53
N LEU A 198 -6.26 -13.52 -2.19
CA LEU A 198 -6.28 -14.74 -1.39
C LEU A 198 -7.73 -15.09 -1.05
N LYS A 199 -8.15 -16.32 -1.33
CA LYS A 199 -9.50 -16.82 -1.04
C LYS A 199 -9.54 -17.61 0.26
N ALA A 200 -10.72 -17.70 0.87
CA ALA A 200 -10.96 -18.40 2.13
C ALA A 200 -10.61 -19.90 2.08
N ASP A 201 -10.62 -20.50 0.88
CA ASP A 201 -10.23 -21.89 0.64
C ASP A 201 -8.71 -22.09 0.44
N GLY A 202 -7.92 -21.01 0.59
CA GLY A 202 -6.47 -21.02 0.41
C GLY A 202 -6.04 -20.98 -1.07
N SER A 203 -6.96 -20.82 -2.02
CA SER A 203 -6.60 -20.55 -3.42
C SER A 203 -6.23 -19.09 -3.64
N VAL A 204 -5.45 -18.81 -4.68
CA VAL A 204 -5.09 -17.44 -5.08
C VAL A 204 -5.46 -17.13 -6.52
N VAL A 205 -5.86 -15.89 -6.76
CA VAL A 205 -6.20 -15.36 -8.09
C VAL A 205 -5.35 -14.12 -8.35
N SER A 206 -4.57 -14.11 -9.41
CA SER A 206 -3.70 -12.98 -9.76
C SER A 206 -4.17 -12.33 -11.06
N TRP A 207 -3.99 -11.01 -11.17
CA TRP A 207 -4.29 -10.23 -12.37
C TRP A 207 -3.43 -8.97 -12.43
N GLY A 208 -3.47 -8.25 -13.55
CA GLY A 208 -2.57 -7.14 -13.87
C GLY A 208 -1.54 -7.55 -14.90
N GLU A 209 -0.32 -7.03 -14.80
CA GLU A 209 0.67 -7.14 -15.87
C GLU A 209 0.87 -8.61 -16.32
N THR A 210 0.58 -8.83 -17.60
CA THR A 210 0.23 -10.14 -18.16
C THR A 210 1.42 -11.05 -18.42
N SER A 211 2.63 -10.48 -18.51
CA SER A 211 3.92 -11.16 -18.66
C SER A 211 4.20 -12.16 -17.53
N TRP A 212 3.57 -11.97 -16.36
CA TRP A 212 3.95 -12.69 -15.14
C TRP A 212 2.78 -13.38 -14.41
N THR A 213 1.53 -12.97 -14.68
CA THR A 213 0.34 -13.41 -13.91
C THR A 213 -0.37 -14.62 -14.49
N HIS A 214 -0.16 -14.97 -15.77
CA HIS A 214 -0.99 -15.97 -16.45
C HIS A 214 -0.71 -17.44 -16.09
N TRP A 215 0.47 -17.76 -15.54
CA TRP A 215 0.85 -19.17 -15.41
C TRP A 215 0.57 -19.79 -14.04
N TYR A 216 0.48 -19.00 -12.97
CA TYR A 216 0.36 -19.52 -11.60
C TYR A 216 -1.07 -19.57 -11.05
N THR A 217 -2.01 -18.84 -11.63
CA THR A 217 -3.34 -18.55 -11.04
C THR A 217 -4.32 -19.71 -11.00
N LYS A 218 -4.01 -20.84 -11.65
CA LYS A 218 -4.90 -22.01 -11.66
C LYS A 218 -4.48 -23.16 -10.73
N HIS A 219 -3.34 -23.07 -10.05
CA HIS A 219 -2.74 -24.24 -9.39
C HIS A 219 -2.19 -24.01 -7.98
N LEU A 220 -2.26 -22.80 -7.44
CA LEU A 220 -1.84 -22.54 -6.07
C LEU A 220 -3.04 -22.71 -5.12
N SER A 221 -3.03 -23.81 -4.36
CA SER A 221 -3.90 -24.08 -3.23
C SER A 221 -3.11 -23.99 -1.92
N ASP A 222 -3.85 -24.02 -0.80
CA ASP A 222 -3.30 -24.09 0.56
C ASP A 222 -2.41 -22.91 0.94
N VAL A 223 -2.59 -21.75 0.30
CA VAL A 223 -1.89 -20.50 0.64
C VAL A 223 -2.46 -19.92 1.94
N VAL A 224 -1.57 -19.49 2.83
CA VAL A 224 -1.93 -18.86 4.11
C VAL A 224 -1.47 -17.41 4.22
N GLN A 225 -0.48 -17.01 3.42
CA GLN A 225 0.03 -15.64 3.38
C GLN A 225 0.59 -15.35 1.99
N VAL A 226 0.38 -14.12 1.50
CA VAL A 226 1.04 -13.59 0.30
C VAL A 226 1.82 -12.33 0.69
N CYS A 227 2.88 -12.02 -0.05
CA CYS A 227 3.61 -10.76 0.07
C CYS A 227 4.08 -10.31 -1.31
N GLY A 228 3.98 -9.02 -1.60
CA GLY A 228 4.52 -8.41 -2.82
C GLY A 228 5.79 -7.62 -2.53
N ALA A 229 6.74 -7.64 -3.47
CA ALA A 229 7.93 -6.79 -3.47
C ALA A 229 8.31 -6.50 -4.93
N GLY A 230 8.54 -5.24 -5.27
CA GLY A 230 8.87 -4.87 -6.65
C GLY A 230 7.80 -5.33 -7.66
N GLY A 231 8.21 -6.07 -8.68
CA GLY A 231 7.35 -6.75 -9.65
C GLY A 231 7.04 -8.22 -9.29
N ALA A 232 7.38 -8.68 -8.09
CA ALA A 232 7.31 -10.07 -7.66
C ALA A 232 6.34 -10.31 -6.49
N PHE A 233 6.00 -11.58 -6.31
CA PHE A 233 5.21 -12.10 -5.21
C PHE A 233 5.88 -13.33 -4.60
N ALA A 234 5.64 -13.52 -3.32
CA ALA A 234 5.97 -14.73 -2.58
C ALA A 234 4.77 -15.15 -1.72
N ALA A 235 4.50 -16.45 -1.63
CA ALA A 235 3.40 -16.98 -0.82
C ALA A 235 3.84 -18.16 0.04
N ILE A 236 3.37 -18.15 1.29
CA ILE A 236 3.52 -19.26 2.23
C ILE A 236 2.34 -20.21 2.04
N ARG A 237 2.62 -21.50 1.88
CA ARG A 237 1.61 -22.57 1.94
C ARG A 237 1.46 -23.11 3.36
N SER A 238 0.35 -23.76 3.65
CA SER A 238 0.02 -24.33 4.97
C SER A 238 1.08 -25.29 5.53
N GLY A 239 1.88 -25.93 4.66
CA GLY A 239 3.02 -26.77 5.04
C GLY A 239 4.32 -26.00 5.36
N GLY A 240 4.31 -24.66 5.31
CA GLY A 240 5.48 -23.81 5.53
C GLY A 240 6.44 -23.74 4.35
N SER A 241 6.06 -24.26 3.18
CA SER A 241 6.81 -24.09 1.92
C SER A 241 6.49 -22.75 1.28
N VAL A 242 7.43 -22.15 0.55
CA VAL A 242 7.23 -20.89 -0.17
C VAL A 242 7.21 -21.13 -1.68
N VAL A 243 6.32 -20.41 -2.37
CA VAL A 243 6.34 -20.28 -3.83
C VAL A 243 6.51 -18.82 -4.19
N THR A 244 7.36 -18.53 -5.18
CA THR A 244 7.61 -17.19 -5.69
C THR A 244 7.26 -17.09 -7.16
N TRP A 245 6.83 -15.90 -7.59
CA TRP A 245 6.52 -15.61 -8.98
C TRP A 245 6.62 -14.12 -9.28
N GLY A 246 6.58 -13.76 -10.57
CA GLY A 246 6.73 -12.37 -10.99
C GLY A 246 8.08 -12.12 -11.64
N ASP A 247 8.50 -10.86 -11.59
CA ASP A 247 9.78 -10.39 -12.11
C ASP A 247 11.00 -11.05 -11.43
N ASP A 248 12.14 -11.06 -12.12
CA ASP A 248 13.36 -11.75 -11.69
C ASP A 248 13.92 -11.18 -10.37
N TRP A 249 13.58 -9.94 -10.01
CA TRP A 249 13.96 -9.29 -8.75
C TRP A 249 13.10 -9.75 -7.56
N GLY A 250 13.13 -11.06 -7.30
CA GLY A 250 12.47 -11.73 -6.17
C GLY A 250 11.49 -12.83 -6.58
N GLY A 251 11.06 -12.86 -7.84
CA GLY A 251 10.24 -13.94 -8.40
C GLY A 251 11.04 -15.22 -8.63
N ASP A 252 12.32 -15.12 -8.97
CA ASP A 252 13.26 -16.23 -8.96
C ASP A 252 13.86 -16.43 -7.55
N SER A 253 13.55 -17.56 -6.94
CA SER A 253 14.09 -18.00 -5.64
C SER A 253 14.95 -19.26 -5.76
N SER A 254 15.39 -19.63 -6.98
CA SER A 254 16.11 -20.87 -7.25
C SER A 254 17.39 -21.04 -6.42
N GLU A 255 18.11 -19.95 -6.14
CA GLU A 255 19.32 -19.96 -5.31
C GLU A 255 19.05 -20.37 -3.85
N VAL A 256 17.85 -20.11 -3.35
CA VAL A 256 17.46 -20.39 -1.96
C VAL A 256 16.33 -21.43 -1.85
N ALA A 257 15.93 -22.05 -2.96
CA ALA A 257 14.76 -22.93 -3.01
C ALA A 257 14.81 -24.07 -1.99
N ALA A 258 15.98 -24.64 -1.74
CA ALA A 258 16.18 -25.71 -0.74
C ALA A 258 15.88 -25.25 0.70
N LEU A 259 16.03 -23.96 1.00
CA LEU A 259 15.76 -23.39 2.32
C LEU A 259 14.27 -23.03 2.51
N LEU A 260 13.52 -22.96 1.41
CA LEU A 260 12.13 -22.51 1.34
C LEU A 260 11.12 -23.67 1.20
N ILE A 261 11.57 -24.93 1.26
CA ILE A 261 10.69 -26.10 1.09
C ILE A 261 9.76 -26.36 2.30
N GLU A 262 10.12 -25.90 3.49
CA GLU A 262 9.34 -26.06 4.72
C GLU A 262 9.78 -25.11 5.84
N GLY A 263 8.95 -25.01 6.87
CA GLY A 263 9.27 -24.33 8.13
C GLY A 263 9.25 -22.81 8.06
N VAL A 264 8.87 -22.19 6.94
CA VAL A 264 8.66 -20.74 6.85
C VAL A 264 7.34 -20.37 7.53
N VAL A 265 7.38 -19.38 8.43
CA VAL A 265 6.22 -18.91 9.19
C VAL A 265 5.82 -17.49 8.86
N GLN A 266 6.71 -16.71 8.24
CA GLN A 266 6.44 -15.33 7.83
C GLN A 266 7.30 -14.95 6.64
N ILE A 267 6.74 -14.15 5.73
CA ILE A 267 7.46 -13.49 4.63
C ILE A 267 7.24 -11.98 4.72
N CYS A 268 8.28 -11.20 4.43
CA CYS A 268 8.23 -9.76 4.25
C CYS A 268 8.90 -9.36 2.94
N GLY A 269 8.30 -8.39 2.25
CA GLY A 269 8.81 -7.81 1.02
C GLY A 269 9.48 -6.46 1.28
N GLY A 270 10.61 -6.23 0.61
CA GLY A 270 11.26 -4.93 0.47
C GLY A 270 10.94 -4.29 -0.88
N GLU A 271 11.83 -3.42 -1.36
CA GLU A 271 11.65 -2.75 -2.66
C GLU A 271 11.79 -3.73 -3.83
N MET A 272 12.80 -4.59 -3.79
CA MET A 272 13.15 -5.56 -4.86
C MET A 272 13.70 -6.88 -4.30
N ALA A 273 13.37 -7.19 -3.04
CA ALA A 273 13.89 -8.35 -2.31
C ALA A 273 12.86 -8.85 -1.30
N PHE A 274 13.05 -10.08 -0.83
CA PHE A 274 12.23 -10.70 0.20
C PHE A 274 13.10 -11.24 1.33
N ALA A 275 12.48 -11.34 2.51
CA ALA A 275 13.02 -12.07 3.65
C ALA A 275 11.92 -12.99 4.22
N ALA A 276 12.32 -14.21 4.58
CA ALA A 276 11.46 -15.20 5.23
C ALA A 276 12.02 -15.55 6.61
N ILE A 277 11.14 -15.62 7.61
CA ILE A 277 11.45 -16.09 8.95
C ILE A 277 10.97 -17.54 9.05
N LYS A 278 11.85 -18.42 9.53
CA LYS A 278 11.54 -19.83 9.79
C LYS A 278 11.12 -20.05 11.24
N ALA A 279 10.46 -21.17 11.50
CA ALA A 279 9.97 -21.55 12.83
C ALA A 279 11.09 -21.72 13.87
N ASP A 280 12.32 -21.99 13.41
CA ASP A 280 13.53 -22.06 14.23
C ASP A 280 14.20 -20.68 14.45
N GLY A 281 13.53 -19.59 14.04
CA GLY A 281 14.04 -18.23 14.15
C GLY A 281 15.04 -17.84 13.06
N SER A 282 15.44 -18.76 12.19
CA SER A 282 16.39 -18.44 11.12
C SER A 282 15.77 -17.59 10.01
N VAL A 283 16.60 -16.79 9.32
CA VAL A 283 16.16 -15.89 8.26
C VAL A 283 16.80 -16.26 6.92
N VAL A 284 15.99 -16.29 5.87
CA VAL A 284 16.41 -16.49 4.48
C VAL A 284 16.03 -15.25 3.68
N SER A 285 16.98 -14.67 2.92
CA SER A 285 16.72 -13.55 2.02
C SER A 285 16.99 -13.93 0.56
N TRP A 286 16.28 -13.30 -0.38
CA TRP A 286 16.55 -13.43 -1.81
C TRP A 286 16.05 -12.19 -2.59
N GLY A 287 16.45 -12.07 -3.86
CA GLY A 287 16.18 -10.91 -4.72
C GLY A 287 17.42 -10.03 -4.90
N ASP A 288 17.23 -8.73 -5.21
CA ASP A 288 18.35 -7.84 -5.52
C ASP A 288 19.20 -7.54 -4.26
N SER A 289 20.50 -7.81 -4.35
CA SER A 289 21.44 -7.65 -3.24
C SER A 289 21.57 -6.22 -2.73
N ARG A 290 21.32 -5.21 -3.58
CA ARG A 290 21.35 -3.78 -3.20
C ARG A 290 20.15 -3.38 -2.35
N PHE A 291 19.11 -4.19 -2.34
CA PHE A 291 17.85 -3.95 -1.62
C PHE A 291 17.59 -4.98 -0.51
N GLY A 292 18.63 -5.70 -0.08
CA GLY A 292 18.55 -6.66 1.04
C GLY A 292 18.33 -8.12 0.64
N GLY A 293 18.46 -8.46 -0.65
CA GLY A 293 18.36 -9.83 -1.13
C GLY A 293 19.52 -10.74 -0.67
N ASP A 294 20.67 -10.16 -0.31
CA ASP A 294 21.84 -10.90 0.17
C ASP A 294 22.12 -10.61 1.65
N SER A 295 21.90 -11.61 2.50
CA SER A 295 22.18 -11.57 3.94
C SER A 295 23.43 -12.37 4.34
N SER A 296 24.24 -12.82 3.37
CA SER A 296 25.44 -13.64 3.63
C SER A 296 26.44 -12.97 4.58
N ALA A 297 26.54 -11.63 4.52
CA ALA A 297 27.40 -10.84 5.39
C ALA A 297 27.02 -10.92 6.89
N VAL A 298 25.79 -11.30 7.22
CA VAL A 298 25.27 -11.40 8.59
C VAL A 298 24.69 -12.79 8.90
N ALA A 299 24.93 -13.79 8.05
CA ALA A 299 24.32 -15.11 8.15
C ALA A 299 24.51 -15.78 9.52
N SER A 300 25.67 -15.59 10.17
CA SER A 300 25.94 -16.14 11.51
C SER A 300 25.04 -15.57 12.62
N LEU A 301 24.45 -14.38 12.41
CA LEU A 301 23.52 -13.75 13.35
C LEU A 301 22.06 -14.15 13.08
N LEU A 302 21.80 -14.85 11.97
CA LEU A 302 20.47 -15.21 11.48
C LEU A 302 20.18 -16.71 11.60
N THR A 303 21.00 -17.45 12.35
CA THR A 303 20.87 -18.91 12.54
C THR A 303 20.80 -19.32 14.02
N GLU A 304 20.91 -18.38 14.95
CA GLU A 304 20.86 -18.64 16.40
C GLU A 304 19.63 -17.95 17.02
N GLY A 305 18.52 -18.69 17.10
CA GLY A 305 17.26 -18.30 17.75
C GLY A 305 16.69 -19.45 18.56
#